data_AF-A0A545VEZ9-F1
#
_entry.id   AF-A0A545VEZ9-F1
#
_cell.length_a   1.000
_cell.length_b   1.000
_cell.length_c   1.000
_cell.angle_alpha   90.00
_cell.angle_beta   90.00
_cell.angle_gamma   90.00
#
_symmetry.space_group_name_H-M   'P 1'
#
loop_
_entity.id
_entity.type
_entity.pdbx_description
1 polymer ?
#
loop_
_entity_poly.entity_id
_entity_poly.type
_entity_poly.pdbx_seq_one_letter_code
_entity_poly.pdbx_strand_id
1 'polypeptide(L)'
;MAGKYDPPQDGWRVQHNVGTFDDLGVHMLDVLVWLFGRPDSVFAHCLGDGQPAERDRESHVLMTWRKSELIGHLYVSEVALEKDESLVVRGTKGTLHLRGEEMTHFDLNGRQTYQISFQSRKQDVIVDMCQEFCDYISGKRNEYSTSILQIEDTLLTTEAINSSFASHALEHIAQPHANGHTNGHKNGHTNGHTNGHTNGHENGHENGHENGHENSDENGHKDDHKDDGHENGLEKGHQNGRHNFTKTLDKGQKESSAENGNGHFEPIGIDGVSTKLSHEQEKTQIRFLLNNGDDMPGLGFGTRKPKCPNQTYDAVKKALEVGYRHIDTAFRYNNEEQVGKAVRDSSLPRQSVWVTTKVDNSWHHRVEESVSTSLSRLGMEYIDLLLMHWPSPVDPDDTKKALANWDFTMTWRDMQKEVTAGRVRAIGVSNFGIRNLQKLMSHPTCTVVPAVNQIELHPYCPSTGLIAFCKENGIHCTAYSPLACGLTELHGHPALVDICSRTGKTAQQVLIRWGVQRGTSVIPKSVSPERITANFDKSDWELTPEDQAKISSIEGRHRVYPDDWLPGQVFWAEDD
;
A
#
# COMPACT_ATOMS: atom_id res chain seq x y z
N MET A 1 22.39 0.48 -31.37
CA MET A 1 21.03 0.95 -31.73
C MET A 1 20.41 1.47 -30.45
N ALA A 2 20.14 2.76 -30.35
CA ALA A 2 19.48 3.32 -29.16
C ALA A 2 17.97 3.04 -29.24
N GLY A 3 17.39 2.48 -28.18
CA GLY A 3 15.94 2.37 -28.06
C GLY A 3 15.34 3.74 -27.81
N LYS A 4 14.31 4.12 -28.57
CA LYS A 4 13.51 5.31 -28.25
C LYS A 4 12.75 5.06 -26.94
N TYR A 5 12.92 5.97 -25.99
CA TYR A 5 12.03 6.10 -24.85
C TYR A 5 10.91 7.07 -25.24
N ASP A 6 9.67 6.58 -25.31
CA ASP A 6 8.49 7.43 -25.42
C ASP A 6 8.00 7.75 -24.00
N PRO A 7 8.06 9.00 -23.53
CA PRO A 7 7.47 9.38 -22.26
C PRO A 7 5.93 9.33 -22.33
N PRO A 8 5.23 8.95 -21.24
CA PRO A 8 3.76 8.98 -21.20
C PRO A 8 3.23 10.40 -21.43
N GLN A 9 2.14 10.53 -22.19
CA GLN A 9 1.61 11.84 -22.62
C GLN A 9 0.95 12.66 -21.50
N ASP A 10 0.62 12.01 -20.37
CA ASP A 10 0.13 12.68 -19.17
C ASP A 10 1.28 12.93 -18.20
N GLY A 11 1.64 14.20 -18.03
CA GLY A 11 2.69 14.61 -17.10
C GLY A 11 2.38 14.16 -15.67
N TRP A 12 3.42 13.68 -14.98
CA TRP A 12 3.35 13.23 -13.60
C TRP A 12 2.76 14.33 -12.70
N ARG A 13 1.52 14.13 -12.23
CA ARG A 13 0.89 14.91 -11.17
C ARG A 13 0.74 14.02 -9.94
N VAL A 14 1.39 14.37 -8.85
CA VAL A 14 1.34 13.63 -7.58
C VAL A 14 0.58 14.45 -6.55
N GLN A 15 -0.58 13.96 -6.14
CA GLN A 15 -1.41 14.66 -5.15
C GLN A 15 -0.73 14.66 -3.76
N HIS A 16 -0.20 15.83 -3.40
CA HIS A 16 0.55 16.12 -2.18
C HIS A 16 -0.17 15.79 -0.86
N ASN A 17 0.63 15.42 0.15
CA ASN A 17 0.59 16.16 1.44
C ASN A 17 1.89 15.96 2.27
N VAL A 18 3.04 15.94 1.60
CA VAL A 18 4.36 16.29 2.16
C VAL A 18 4.67 17.72 1.66
N GLY A 19 5.66 18.42 2.23
CA GLY A 19 6.00 19.81 1.85
C GLY A 19 6.24 19.97 0.34
N THR A 20 6.14 21.22 -0.15
CA THR A 20 5.94 21.73 -1.53
C THR A 20 6.72 21.15 -2.74
N PHE A 21 7.47 20.06 -2.60
CA PHE A 21 8.32 19.47 -3.64
C PHE A 21 7.61 18.65 -4.75
N ASP A 22 6.51 17.96 -4.44
CA ASP A 22 6.03 16.80 -5.24
C ASP A 22 5.61 17.09 -6.71
N ASP A 23 5.32 18.33 -7.14
CA ASP A 23 4.82 18.63 -8.51
C ASP A 23 5.66 19.61 -9.36
N LEU A 24 6.79 20.17 -8.86
CA LEU A 24 7.77 20.87 -9.74
C LEU A 24 9.19 20.93 -9.15
N GLY A 25 9.32 20.94 -7.82
CA GLY A 25 10.60 20.85 -7.12
C GLY A 25 11.40 19.59 -7.50
N VAL A 26 10.72 18.49 -7.85
CA VAL A 26 11.36 17.28 -8.41
C VAL A 26 12.11 17.58 -9.71
N HIS A 27 11.55 18.35 -10.65
CA HIS A 27 12.24 18.70 -11.89
C HIS A 27 13.46 19.62 -11.65
N MET A 28 13.38 20.52 -10.66
CA MET A 28 14.51 21.34 -10.26
C MET A 28 15.59 20.51 -9.53
N LEU A 29 15.19 19.47 -8.81
CA LEU A 29 16.08 18.51 -8.14
C LEU A 29 16.76 17.57 -9.15
N ASP A 30 16.00 17.06 -10.13
CA ASP A 30 16.53 16.32 -11.27
C ASP A 30 17.59 17.14 -11.98
N VAL A 31 17.29 18.40 -12.32
CA VAL A 31 18.27 19.33 -12.89
C VAL A 31 19.48 19.50 -11.96
N LEU A 32 19.31 19.71 -10.65
CA LEU A 32 20.43 19.85 -9.71
C LEU A 32 21.36 18.64 -9.67
N VAL A 33 20.80 17.44 -9.49
CA VAL A 33 21.57 16.19 -9.39
C VAL A 33 22.16 15.82 -10.75
N TRP A 34 21.45 16.10 -11.84
CA TRP A 34 21.94 15.95 -13.19
C TRP A 34 23.15 16.87 -13.48
N LEU A 35 23.13 18.10 -12.99
CA LEU A 35 24.18 19.11 -13.20
C LEU A 35 25.42 18.92 -12.32
N PHE A 36 25.23 18.73 -11.01
CA PHE A 36 26.31 18.79 -10.03
C PHE A 36 26.71 17.40 -9.50
N GLY A 37 26.04 16.35 -10.00
CA GLY A 37 26.04 15.04 -9.36
C GLY A 37 25.31 15.10 -8.02
N ARG A 38 25.38 14.01 -7.26
CA ARG A 38 24.78 13.97 -5.92
C ARG A 38 25.51 14.87 -4.91
N PRO A 39 24.79 15.66 -4.07
CA PRO A 39 25.42 16.42 -3.01
C PRO A 39 26.07 15.53 -1.94
N ASP A 40 27.09 16.07 -1.26
CA ASP A 40 27.71 15.45 -0.09
C ASP A 40 26.80 15.48 1.14
N SER A 41 26.00 16.54 1.25
CA SER A 41 25.05 16.75 2.34
C SER A 41 23.93 17.72 2.00
N VAL A 42 22.82 17.55 2.71
CA VAL A 42 21.57 18.31 2.57
C VAL A 42 21.07 18.75 3.94
N PHE A 43 20.56 19.98 4.03
CA PHE A 43 19.77 20.48 5.16
C PHE A 43 18.47 21.09 4.63
N ALA A 44 17.32 20.58 5.09
CA ALA A 44 15.99 20.98 4.66
C ALA A 44 15.18 21.55 5.83
N HIS A 45 14.54 22.69 5.61
CA HIS A 45 13.74 23.39 6.62
C HIS A 45 12.47 23.95 5.99
N CYS A 46 11.33 23.72 6.64
CA CYS A 46 10.07 24.37 6.30
C CYS A 46 9.85 25.49 7.31
N LEU A 47 9.65 26.72 6.84
CA LEU A 47 9.14 27.79 7.71
C LEU A 47 7.66 27.47 7.99
N GLY A 48 7.27 27.50 9.26
CA GLY A 48 6.00 26.95 9.73
C GLY A 48 4.78 27.82 9.41
N ASP A 49 3.61 27.19 9.42
CA ASP A 49 2.32 27.80 9.01
C ASP A 49 2.09 29.19 9.64
N GLY A 50 1.99 30.21 8.77
CA GLY A 50 1.46 31.53 9.11
C GLY A 50 -0.01 31.49 9.56
N GLN A 51 -0.55 32.61 10.05
CA GLN A 51 -1.91 32.64 10.57
C GLN A 51 -2.97 32.26 9.50
N PRO A 52 -4.16 31.74 9.89
CA PRO A 52 -5.09 31.05 8.99
C PRO A 52 -5.67 31.81 7.78
N ALA A 53 -5.31 33.08 7.60
CA ALA A 53 -5.74 33.93 6.48
C ALA A 53 -4.75 33.96 5.31
N GLU A 54 -3.47 33.66 5.53
CA GLU A 54 -2.39 33.78 4.55
C GLU A 54 -1.59 32.45 4.56
N ARG A 55 -1.92 31.55 3.61
CA ARG A 55 -1.21 30.28 3.47
C ARG A 55 0.04 30.49 2.64
N ASP A 56 1.17 30.63 3.34
CA ASP A 56 2.50 30.57 2.77
C ASP A 56 3.21 29.32 3.30
N ARG A 57 3.48 28.35 2.43
CA ARG A 57 4.35 27.20 2.74
C ARG A 57 5.70 27.40 2.08
N GLU A 58 6.70 27.83 2.84
CA GLU A 58 8.05 28.06 2.35
C GLU A 58 9.00 26.93 2.74
N SER A 59 9.53 26.22 1.74
CA SER A 59 10.55 25.18 1.91
C SER A 59 11.92 25.70 1.45
N HIS A 60 12.90 25.66 2.34
CA HIS A 60 14.30 25.95 2.07
C HIS A 60 15.12 24.65 2.11
N VAL A 61 15.85 24.36 1.04
CA VAL A 61 16.76 23.21 0.99
C VAL A 61 18.15 23.69 0.60
N LEU A 62 19.10 23.52 1.53
CA LEU A 62 20.51 23.80 1.36
C LEU A 62 21.26 22.52 1.01
N MET A 63 22.11 22.58 0.00
CA MET A 63 22.87 21.44 -0.52
C MET A 63 24.34 21.82 -0.71
N THR A 64 25.26 20.90 -0.45
CA THR A 64 26.70 21.14 -0.59
C THR A 64 27.39 20.08 -1.43
N TRP A 65 28.24 20.50 -2.36
CA TRP A 65 29.15 19.63 -3.10
C TRP A 65 30.59 20.01 -2.77
N ARG A 66 31.17 19.35 -1.76
CA ARG A 66 32.46 19.72 -1.15
C ARG A 66 33.62 19.63 -2.14
N LYS A 67 33.59 18.63 -3.03
CA LYS A 67 34.63 18.44 -4.07
C LYS A 67 34.65 19.55 -5.12
N SER A 68 33.54 20.26 -5.29
CA SER A 68 33.35 21.29 -6.33
C SER A 68 33.22 22.70 -5.76
N GLU A 69 33.31 22.85 -4.43
CA GLU A 69 33.11 24.10 -3.68
C GLU A 69 31.77 24.80 -4.00
N LEU A 70 30.70 24.03 -4.20
CA LEU A 70 29.37 24.55 -4.52
C LEU A 70 28.40 24.49 -3.33
N ILE A 71 27.57 25.52 -3.23
CA ILE A 71 26.41 25.58 -2.33
C ILE A 71 25.17 25.89 -3.17
N GLY A 72 24.19 25.00 -3.12
CA GLY A 72 22.87 25.19 -3.71
C GLY A 72 21.86 25.58 -2.63
N HIS A 73 20.98 26.52 -2.96
CA HIS A 73 19.81 26.87 -2.16
C HIS A 73 18.57 26.80 -3.05
N LEU A 74 17.77 25.76 -2.85
CA LEU A 74 16.47 25.58 -3.48
C LEU A 74 15.39 26.14 -2.56
N TYR A 75 14.60 27.06 -3.08
CA TYR A 75 13.47 27.70 -2.39
C TYR A 75 12.18 27.40 -3.15
N VAL A 76 11.18 26.91 -2.42
CA VAL A 76 9.88 26.50 -2.98
C VAL A 76 8.78 27.08 -2.11
N SER A 77 8.01 28.06 -2.62
CA SER A 77 6.83 28.57 -1.93
C SER A 77 5.51 28.22 -2.63
N GLU A 78 4.54 27.84 -1.81
CA GLU A 78 3.13 27.69 -2.18
C GLU A 78 2.36 28.78 -1.43
N VAL A 79 2.17 29.94 -2.08
CA VAL A 79 1.27 31.02 -1.62
C VAL A 79 -0.14 30.71 -2.12
N ALA A 80 -1.16 31.05 -1.33
CA ALA A 80 -2.58 30.76 -1.62
C ALA A 80 -3.13 31.22 -2.99
N LEU A 81 -2.41 32.07 -3.73
CA LEU A 81 -2.84 32.68 -5.00
C LEU A 81 -1.80 32.59 -6.13
N GLU A 82 -0.50 32.50 -5.85
CA GLU A 82 0.57 32.37 -6.86
C GLU A 82 1.68 31.44 -6.35
N LYS A 83 2.19 30.53 -7.19
CA LYS A 83 3.31 29.66 -6.82
C LYS A 83 4.61 30.33 -7.25
N ASP A 84 5.57 30.51 -6.33
CA ASP A 84 6.90 31.05 -6.65
C ASP A 84 7.98 30.03 -6.31
N GLU A 85 8.77 29.70 -7.31
CA GLU A 85 9.77 28.64 -7.23
C GLU A 85 11.08 29.19 -7.77
N SER A 86 12.11 29.17 -6.92
CA SER A 86 13.42 29.66 -7.32
C SER A 86 14.57 28.81 -6.77
N LEU A 87 15.58 28.64 -7.62
CA LEU A 87 16.82 27.97 -7.27
C LEU A 87 17.96 28.95 -7.45
N VAL A 88 18.75 29.12 -6.39
CA VAL A 88 19.98 29.90 -6.41
C VAL A 88 21.17 28.99 -6.15
N VAL A 89 22.10 28.91 -7.10
CA VAL A 89 23.35 28.14 -6.95
C VAL A 89 24.53 29.10 -6.96
N ARG A 90 25.40 29.00 -5.95
CA ARG A 90 26.62 29.82 -5.84
C ARG A 90 27.86 28.96 -6.01
N GLY A 91 28.80 29.44 -6.82
CA GLY A 91 30.07 28.78 -7.07
C GLY A 91 31.16 29.74 -7.54
N THR A 92 32.33 29.22 -7.85
CA THR A 92 33.54 29.99 -8.17
C THR A 92 33.47 30.85 -9.43
N LYS A 93 32.46 30.66 -10.29
CA LYS A 93 32.21 31.47 -11.50
C LYS A 93 31.14 32.55 -11.34
N GLY A 94 30.37 32.54 -10.25
CA GLY A 94 29.22 33.44 -10.10
C GLY A 94 28.04 32.83 -9.34
N THR A 95 26.88 33.46 -9.51
CA THR A 95 25.59 33.00 -8.96
C THR A 95 24.60 32.76 -10.10
N LEU A 96 23.99 31.58 -10.11
CA LEU A 96 22.90 31.24 -11.01
C LEU A 96 21.56 31.38 -10.28
N HIS A 97 20.57 31.94 -10.96
CA HIS A 97 19.19 32.06 -10.53
C HIS A 97 18.29 31.37 -11.56
N LEU A 98 17.44 30.46 -11.13
CA LEU A 98 16.33 29.90 -11.92
C LEU A 98 15.04 30.32 -11.21
N ARG A 99 14.06 30.89 -11.92
CA ARG A 99 12.76 31.28 -11.36
C ARG A 99 11.66 31.10 -12.41
N GLY A 100 10.69 30.24 -12.12
CA GLY A 100 9.65 29.87 -13.08
C GLY A 100 10.22 29.40 -14.42
N GLU A 101 9.80 30.04 -15.52
CA GLU A 101 10.26 29.75 -16.89
C GLU A 101 11.55 30.52 -17.29
N GLU A 102 12.29 31.13 -16.35
CA GLU A 102 13.51 31.92 -16.63
C GLU A 102 14.76 31.47 -15.85
N MET A 103 15.94 31.57 -16.47
CA MET A 103 17.23 31.31 -15.84
C MET A 103 18.27 32.40 -16.18
N THR A 104 18.96 32.92 -15.16
CA THR A 104 19.87 34.09 -15.23
C THR A 104 21.17 33.84 -14.45
N HIS A 105 22.32 34.22 -15.01
CA HIS A 105 23.64 34.11 -14.34
C HIS A 105 24.28 35.48 -14.07
N PHE A 106 24.86 35.64 -12.89
CA PHE A 106 25.60 36.83 -12.43
C PHE A 106 27.06 36.48 -12.13
N ASP A 107 28.01 37.31 -12.53
CA ASP A 107 29.43 37.13 -12.16
C ASP A 107 29.69 37.39 -10.65
N LEU A 108 30.93 37.18 -10.21
CA LEU A 108 31.33 37.44 -8.81
C LEU A 108 31.19 38.91 -8.36
N ASN A 109 31.00 39.85 -9.30
CA ASN A 109 30.74 41.27 -9.02
C ASN A 109 29.24 41.61 -9.08
N GLY A 110 28.36 40.61 -9.21
CA GLY A 110 26.91 40.79 -9.33
C GLY A 110 26.43 41.31 -10.69
N ARG A 111 27.25 41.24 -11.74
CA ARG A 111 26.86 41.67 -13.10
C ARG A 111 26.17 40.52 -13.83
N GLN A 112 24.98 40.77 -14.37
CA GLN A 112 24.29 39.79 -15.22
C GLN A 112 25.13 39.51 -16.47
N THR A 113 25.38 38.23 -16.74
CA THR A 113 26.22 37.75 -17.86
C THR A 113 25.46 36.85 -18.84
N TYR A 114 24.33 36.28 -18.42
CA TYR A 114 23.46 35.49 -19.30
C TYR A 114 22.02 35.42 -18.78
N GLN A 115 21.05 35.23 -19.68
CA GLN A 115 19.63 34.95 -19.38
C GLN A 115 19.01 34.10 -20.51
N ILE A 116 18.09 33.21 -20.16
CA ILE A 116 17.30 32.37 -21.08
C ILE A 116 15.91 32.11 -20.49
N SER A 117 14.88 32.01 -21.32
CA SER A 117 13.50 31.69 -20.92
C SER A 117 12.93 30.55 -21.78
N PHE A 118 12.09 29.67 -21.22
CA PHE A 118 11.65 28.40 -21.84
C PHE A 118 10.16 28.09 -21.60
N GLN A 119 9.41 27.65 -22.63
CA GLN A 119 7.95 27.43 -22.53
C GLN A 119 7.57 25.95 -22.31
N SER A 120 6.82 25.67 -21.25
CA SER A 120 6.55 24.34 -20.68
C SER A 120 5.57 23.41 -21.43
N ARG A 121 5.25 23.61 -22.72
CA ARG A 121 4.20 22.82 -23.43
C ARG A 121 4.64 21.98 -24.65
N LYS A 122 5.93 21.91 -24.97
CA LYS A 122 6.51 20.88 -25.85
C LYS A 122 7.91 20.55 -25.35
N GLN A 123 8.12 19.32 -24.88
CA GLN A 123 9.42 18.87 -24.37
C GLN A 123 10.02 17.84 -25.30
N ASP A 124 11.01 18.26 -26.09
CA ASP A 124 11.95 17.34 -26.70
C ASP A 124 13.32 17.63 -26.05
N VAL A 125 13.67 16.81 -25.05
CA VAL A 125 14.92 16.83 -24.24
C VAL A 125 15.05 17.99 -23.21
N ILE A 126 13.93 18.58 -22.73
CA ILE A 126 13.83 19.77 -21.83
C ILE A 126 14.95 20.83 -22.01
N VAL A 127 15.07 21.51 -23.15
CA VAL A 127 14.45 21.26 -24.47
C VAL A 127 15.61 21.30 -25.46
N ASP A 128 16.26 20.16 -25.60
CA ASP A 128 17.71 20.05 -25.44
C ASP A 128 18.14 20.73 -24.10
N MET A 129 18.69 19.96 -23.16
CA MET A 129 18.80 20.12 -21.68
C MET A 129 19.28 21.51 -21.18
N CYS A 130 18.35 22.46 -21.13
CA CYS A 130 18.44 23.84 -21.64
C CYS A 130 19.83 24.44 -21.96
N GLN A 131 20.31 24.32 -23.20
CA GLN A 131 21.00 23.08 -23.62
C GLN A 131 22.45 23.23 -23.19
N GLU A 132 23.06 22.10 -22.84
CA GLU A 132 24.48 22.04 -22.55
C GLU A 132 24.84 22.98 -21.36
N PHE A 133 23.80 23.30 -20.59
CA PHE A 133 23.64 24.20 -19.45
C PHE A 133 24.33 25.56 -19.58
N CYS A 134 23.75 26.42 -20.42
CA CYS A 134 24.35 27.69 -20.84
C CYS A 134 25.80 27.49 -21.35
N ASP A 135 26.00 26.32 -21.97
CA ASP A 135 27.22 25.78 -22.58
C ASP A 135 28.48 25.69 -21.72
N TYR A 136 28.49 25.86 -20.38
CA TYR A 136 29.68 26.00 -19.47
C TYR A 136 29.49 27.17 -18.48
N ILE A 137 28.33 27.84 -18.54
CA ILE A 137 28.07 29.19 -17.99
C ILE A 137 29.17 30.18 -18.41
N SER A 138 29.13 30.47 -19.73
CA SER A 138 29.62 31.68 -20.42
C SER A 138 31.06 31.78 -20.96
N GLY A 139 31.92 30.78 -20.79
CA GLY A 139 33.02 30.49 -21.74
C GLY A 139 32.69 29.35 -22.73
N LYS A 140 31.43 28.90 -22.67
CA LYS A 140 30.70 28.12 -23.67
C LYS A 140 31.41 26.92 -24.35
N ARG A 141 32.10 26.14 -23.51
CA ARG A 141 32.42 24.69 -23.57
C ARG A 141 33.77 24.22 -24.09
N ASN A 142 34.17 23.08 -23.50
CA ASN A 142 35.00 22.02 -24.08
C ASN A 142 34.37 20.67 -23.67
N GLU A 143 33.11 20.48 -24.08
CA GLU A 143 32.21 19.35 -23.80
C GLU A 143 31.65 19.18 -22.37
N TYR A 144 30.47 18.56 -22.32
CA TYR A 144 29.80 17.89 -21.21
C TYR A 144 28.64 17.07 -21.81
N SER A 145 28.41 15.88 -21.27
CA SER A 145 27.17 15.10 -21.42
C SER A 145 27.12 14.09 -20.28
N THR A 146 25.94 13.68 -19.83
CA THR A 146 25.76 12.91 -18.60
C THR A 146 24.71 11.79 -18.75
N SER A 147 24.57 10.90 -17.75
CA SER A 147 24.19 9.50 -17.97
C SER A 147 23.23 8.89 -16.93
N ILE A 148 22.66 7.73 -17.29
CA ILE A 148 21.68 6.90 -16.54
C ILE A 148 21.91 6.76 -15.02
N LEU A 149 23.14 6.88 -14.52
CA LEU A 149 23.48 6.89 -13.09
C LEU A 149 22.71 7.96 -12.26
N GLN A 150 22.25 9.03 -12.91
CA GLN A 150 21.62 10.17 -12.23
C GLN A 150 20.28 9.85 -11.56
N ILE A 151 19.55 8.81 -12.00
CA ILE A 151 18.25 8.43 -11.40
C ILE A 151 18.44 7.91 -9.97
N GLU A 152 19.47 7.09 -9.73
CA GLU A 152 19.82 6.58 -8.40
C GLU A 152 20.24 7.74 -7.47
N ASP A 153 21.04 8.67 -8.00
CA ASP A 153 21.49 9.85 -7.26
C ASP A 153 20.34 10.83 -6.94
N THR A 154 19.34 11.00 -7.84
CA THR A 154 18.14 11.79 -7.55
C THR A 154 17.36 11.16 -6.41
N LEU A 155 17.15 9.84 -6.44
CA LEU A 155 16.42 9.11 -5.42
C LEU A 155 17.08 9.27 -4.04
N LEU A 156 18.40 9.00 -3.96
CA LEU A 156 19.17 9.16 -2.73
C LEU A 156 19.20 10.61 -2.21
N THR A 157 19.16 11.60 -3.10
CA THR A 157 19.05 13.01 -2.69
C THR A 157 17.65 13.33 -2.16
N THR A 158 16.61 12.81 -2.81
CA THR A 158 15.21 12.96 -2.38
C THR A 158 14.98 12.32 -1.01
N GLU A 159 15.54 11.14 -0.78
CA GLU A 159 15.50 10.46 0.53
C GLU A 159 16.22 11.28 1.61
N ALA A 160 17.39 11.87 1.32
CA ALA A 160 18.11 12.73 2.25
C ALA A 160 17.38 14.05 2.55
N ILE A 161 16.72 14.67 1.56
CA ILE A 161 15.86 15.84 1.76
C ILE A 161 14.72 15.48 2.73
N ASN A 162 14.04 14.37 2.48
CA ASN A 162 12.93 13.90 3.32
C ASN A 162 13.38 13.52 4.74
N SER A 163 14.54 12.88 4.89
CA SER A 163 15.14 12.61 6.20
C SER A 163 15.44 13.91 6.94
N SER A 164 16.06 14.89 6.27
CA SER A 164 16.42 16.19 6.85
C SER A 164 15.19 16.99 7.30
N PHE A 165 14.10 16.98 6.53
CA PHE A 165 12.82 17.56 6.96
C PHE A 165 12.24 16.89 8.21
N ALA A 166 12.41 15.58 8.37
CA ALA A 166 11.90 14.81 9.51
C ALA A 166 12.82 14.87 10.75
N SER A 167 14.14 14.98 10.55
CA SER A 167 15.16 14.99 11.60
C SER A 167 15.54 16.40 12.06
N HIS A 168 15.25 17.43 11.25
CA HIS A 168 15.78 18.79 11.36
C HIS A 168 17.32 18.83 11.48
N ALA A 169 18.01 17.85 10.89
CA ALA A 169 19.45 17.69 10.94
C ALA A 169 20.09 17.72 9.54
N LEU A 170 21.42 17.92 9.51
CA LEU A 170 22.22 17.80 8.30
C LEU A 170 22.39 16.32 7.94
N GLU A 171 21.92 15.92 6.76
CA GLU A 171 22.03 14.54 6.27
C GLU A 171 23.21 14.41 5.31
N HIS A 172 23.96 13.29 5.39
CA HIS A 172 25.13 13.00 4.54
C HIS A 172 24.85 11.84 3.56
N ILE A 173 25.14 12.03 2.27
CA ILE A 173 24.71 11.07 1.22
C ILE A 173 25.85 10.15 0.74
N ALA A 174 25.82 8.88 1.17
CA ALA A 174 26.93 7.93 1.06
C ALA A 174 27.26 7.44 -0.37
N GLN A 175 28.53 7.50 -0.79
CA GLN A 175 29.02 7.15 -2.14
C GLN A 175 28.64 5.72 -2.59
N PRO A 176 28.21 5.49 -3.85
CA PRO A 176 27.62 4.22 -4.30
C PRO A 176 28.67 3.16 -4.72
N HIS A 177 29.91 3.24 -4.24
CA HIS A 177 30.96 2.23 -4.53
C HIS A 177 31.80 1.88 -3.29
N ALA A 178 31.20 1.17 -2.34
CA ALA A 178 31.90 0.41 -1.29
C ALA A 178 30.98 -0.63 -0.60
N ASN A 179 29.69 -0.32 -0.45
CA ASN A 179 28.79 -1.09 0.40
C ASN A 179 27.98 -2.17 -0.33
N GLY A 180 27.83 -2.11 -1.65
CA GLY A 180 27.11 -3.13 -2.42
C GLY A 180 27.74 -4.52 -2.29
N HIS A 181 29.04 -4.65 -2.56
CA HIS A 181 29.76 -5.90 -2.31
C HIS A 181 29.84 -6.24 -0.83
N THR A 182 30.17 -5.30 0.05
CA THR A 182 30.43 -5.61 1.46
C THR A 182 29.15 -6.03 2.21
N ASN A 183 28.04 -5.33 2.02
CA ASN A 183 26.75 -5.72 2.60
C ASN A 183 26.11 -6.88 1.84
N GLY A 184 26.25 -6.96 0.51
CA GLY A 184 25.78 -8.09 -0.29
C GLY A 184 26.46 -9.41 0.09
N HIS A 185 27.79 -9.43 0.23
CA HIS A 185 28.52 -10.61 0.70
C HIS A 185 28.27 -10.87 2.18
N LYS A 186 28.27 -9.86 3.05
CA LYS A 186 28.13 -10.11 4.49
C LYS A 186 26.70 -10.55 4.84
N ASN A 187 25.67 -9.90 4.29
CA ASN A 187 24.28 -10.34 4.48
C ASN A 187 23.99 -11.62 3.70
N GLY A 188 24.50 -11.78 2.47
CA GLY A 188 24.31 -13.00 1.68
C GLY A 188 25.00 -14.23 2.29
N HIS A 189 26.21 -14.06 2.84
CA HIS A 189 26.98 -15.15 3.45
C HIS A 189 26.58 -15.38 4.92
N THR A 190 26.13 -14.37 5.68
CA THR A 190 25.52 -14.60 7.00
C THR A 190 24.12 -15.18 6.85
N ASN A 191 23.21 -14.59 6.06
CA ASN A 191 21.87 -15.15 5.89
C ASN A 191 21.89 -16.49 5.15
N GLY A 192 22.76 -16.66 4.15
CA GLY A 192 22.89 -17.94 3.43
C GLY A 192 23.47 -19.05 4.30
N HIS A 193 24.46 -18.75 5.14
CA HIS A 193 25.07 -19.76 6.01
C HIS A 193 24.25 -20.00 7.29
N THR A 194 23.55 -18.99 7.82
CA THR A 194 22.60 -19.15 8.94
C THR A 194 21.32 -19.86 8.48
N ASN A 195 20.63 -19.39 7.43
CA ASN A 195 19.44 -20.09 6.92
C ASN A 195 19.81 -21.48 6.38
N GLY A 196 20.99 -21.64 5.76
CA GLY A 196 21.48 -22.94 5.28
C GLY A 196 21.76 -23.93 6.41
N HIS A 197 22.39 -23.50 7.51
CA HIS A 197 22.59 -24.35 8.67
C HIS A 197 21.30 -24.59 9.45
N THR A 198 20.55 -23.54 9.78
CA THR A 198 19.33 -23.63 10.59
C THR A 198 18.25 -24.42 9.87
N ASN A 199 17.88 -24.06 8.64
CA ASN A 199 16.90 -24.85 7.87
C ASN A 199 17.45 -26.23 7.49
N GLY A 200 18.76 -26.42 7.37
CA GLY A 200 19.37 -27.72 7.11
C GLY A 200 19.35 -28.66 8.31
N HIS A 201 19.58 -28.13 9.52
CA HIS A 201 19.53 -28.89 10.77
C HIS A 201 18.11 -29.10 11.28
N GLU A 202 17.25 -28.08 11.26
CA GLU A 202 15.88 -28.16 11.76
C GLU A 202 15.02 -29.06 10.86
N ASN A 203 14.93 -28.77 9.55
CA ASN A 203 14.21 -29.67 8.64
C ASN A 203 14.88 -31.06 8.55
N GLY A 204 16.20 -31.15 8.75
CA GLY A 204 16.91 -32.43 8.80
C GLY A 204 16.55 -33.28 10.04
N HIS A 205 16.40 -32.65 11.20
CA HIS A 205 15.98 -33.30 12.44
C HIS A 205 14.48 -33.59 12.47
N GLU A 206 13.62 -32.65 12.06
CA GLU A 206 12.17 -32.86 12.04
C GLU A 206 11.77 -33.96 11.05
N ASN A 207 12.19 -33.84 9.77
CA ASN A 207 11.92 -34.92 8.80
C ASN A 207 12.62 -36.23 9.20
N GLY A 208 13.77 -36.18 9.87
CA GLY A 208 14.46 -37.37 10.38
C GLY A 208 13.70 -38.06 11.53
N HIS A 209 13.08 -37.29 12.42
CA HIS A 209 12.26 -37.81 13.52
C HIS A 209 10.89 -38.27 13.04
N GLU A 210 10.17 -37.49 12.23
CA GLU A 210 8.83 -37.87 11.74
C GLU A 210 8.90 -39.13 10.87
N ASN A 211 9.74 -39.16 9.83
CA ASN A 211 9.91 -40.36 9.02
C ASN A 211 10.53 -41.53 9.81
N GLY A 212 11.30 -41.26 10.87
CA GLY A 212 11.84 -42.28 11.76
C GLY A 212 10.78 -42.93 12.65
N HIS A 213 9.86 -42.13 13.18
CA HIS A 213 8.72 -42.61 13.97
C HIS A 213 7.70 -43.34 13.10
N GLU A 214 7.27 -42.78 11.96
CA GLU A 214 6.32 -43.45 11.06
C GLU A 214 6.84 -44.81 10.56
N ASN A 215 8.13 -44.90 10.18
CA ASN A 215 8.70 -46.18 9.76
C ASN A 215 8.93 -47.19 10.90
N SER A 216 9.03 -46.75 12.16
CA SER A 216 9.17 -47.68 13.30
C SER A 216 7.80 -48.19 13.78
N ASP A 217 6.75 -47.37 13.71
CA ASP A 217 5.38 -47.78 14.00
C ASP A 217 4.79 -48.72 12.91
N GLU A 218 5.12 -48.53 11.62
CA GLU A 218 4.67 -49.46 10.56
C GLU A 218 5.43 -50.80 10.55
N ASN A 219 6.72 -50.84 10.91
CA ASN A 219 7.53 -52.07 10.86
C ASN A 219 7.60 -52.82 12.20
N GLY A 220 7.27 -52.18 13.33
CA GLY A 220 7.30 -52.78 14.67
C GLY A 220 6.35 -53.96 14.90
N HIS A 221 5.50 -54.30 13.93
CA HIS A 221 4.55 -55.41 14.00
C HIS A 221 4.97 -56.69 13.25
N LYS A 222 6.22 -56.80 12.74
CA LYS A 222 6.63 -57.98 11.96
C LYS A 222 7.87 -58.77 12.38
N ASP A 223 8.84 -58.19 13.08
CA ASP A 223 10.04 -58.94 13.49
C ASP A 223 10.40 -58.70 14.97
N ASP A 224 10.21 -59.75 15.78
CA ASP A 224 10.77 -59.85 17.13
C ASP A 224 12.30 -59.97 17.04
N HIS A 225 13.05 -58.87 17.13
CA HIS A 225 14.36 -58.81 17.80
C HIS A 225 14.87 -57.36 17.99
N LYS A 226 15.94 -57.22 18.77
CA LYS A 226 16.46 -55.94 19.28
C LYS A 226 17.74 -55.51 18.55
N ASP A 227 17.99 -54.20 18.60
CA ASP A 227 19.31 -53.55 18.46
C ASP A 227 19.90 -53.34 17.04
N ASP A 228 19.10 -52.90 16.05
CA ASP A 228 19.64 -52.39 14.76
C ASP A 228 18.81 -51.31 14.02
N GLY A 229 17.56 -51.02 14.43
CA GLY A 229 16.70 -50.02 13.75
C GLY A 229 17.21 -48.58 13.78
N HIS A 230 17.85 -48.16 14.88
CA HIS A 230 18.26 -46.76 15.07
C HIS A 230 19.52 -46.37 14.26
N GLU A 231 20.38 -47.33 13.95
CA GLU A 231 21.63 -47.11 13.20
C GLU A 231 21.38 -47.11 11.68
N ASN A 232 20.52 -48.03 11.21
CA ASN A 232 20.06 -48.09 9.81
C ASN A 232 19.31 -46.83 9.34
N GLY A 233 18.55 -46.17 10.23
CA GLY A 233 17.84 -44.93 9.92
C GLY A 233 18.78 -43.74 9.67
N LEU A 234 19.79 -43.59 10.55
CA LEU A 234 20.79 -42.52 10.46
C LEU A 234 21.65 -42.63 9.18
N GLU A 235 22.12 -43.84 8.85
CA GLU A 235 22.99 -44.03 7.69
C GLU A 235 22.26 -43.77 6.36
N LYS A 236 21.02 -44.26 6.22
CA LYS A 236 20.19 -44.03 5.02
C LYS A 236 19.74 -42.58 4.89
N GLY A 237 19.41 -41.91 6.00
CA GLY A 237 19.09 -40.48 6.02
C GLY A 237 20.24 -39.61 5.49
N HIS A 238 21.47 -39.87 5.96
CA HIS A 238 22.66 -39.15 5.50
C HIS A 238 23.00 -39.39 4.02
N GLN A 239 22.78 -40.60 3.49
CA GLN A 239 23.00 -40.90 2.07
C GLN A 239 21.97 -40.20 1.17
N ASN A 240 20.68 -40.22 1.54
CA ASN A 240 19.61 -39.57 0.78
C ASN A 240 19.75 -38.04 0.77
N GLY A 241 20.13 -37.42 1.90
CA GLY A 241 20.40 -35.98 1.97
C GLY A 241 21.52 -35.54 1.02
N ARG A 242 22.62 -36.31 0.95
CA ARG A 242 23.72 -36.05 0.00
C ARG A 242 23.31 -36.22 -1.47
N HIS A 243 22.45 -37.18 -1.78
CA HIS A 243 22.00 -37.46 -3.14
C HIS A 243 21.01 -36.41 -3.68
N ASN A 244 20.19 -35.82 -2.80
CA ASN A 244 19.29 -34.72 -3.18
C ASN A 244 20.04 -33.38 -3.34
N PHE A 245 21.07 -33.12 -2.53
CA PHE A 245 21.91 -31.93 -2.70
C PHE A 245 22.60 -31.89 -4.07
N THR A 246 23.12 -33.02 -4.54
CA THR A 246 23.77 -33.11 -5.87
C THR A 246 22.79 -33.02 -7.04
N LYS A 247 21.59 -33.62 -6.96
CA LYS A 247 20.55 -33.49 -8.00
C LYS A 247 20.06 -32.06 -8.21
N THR A 248 20.02 -31.25 -7.16
CA THR A 248 19.55 -29.85 -7.24
C THR A 248 20.56 -28.94 -7.94
N LEU A 249 21.86 -29.26 -7.85
CA LEU A 249 22.93 -28.54 -8.57
C LEU A 249 22.93 -28.87 -10.07
N ASP A 250 22.73 -30.15 -10.46
CA ASP A 250 22.72 -30.56 -11.87
C ASP A 250 21.48 -30.03 -12.65
N LYS A 251 20.32 -29.92 -12.00
CA LYS A 251 19.11 -29.37 -12.64
C LYS A 251 19.20 -27.88 -12.99
N GLY A 252 20.13 -27.13 -12.39
CA GLY A 252 20.32 -25.70 -12.67
C GLY A 252 21.00 -25.39 -14.01
N GLN A 253 21.51 -26.39 -14.74
CA GLN A 253 22.29 -26.18 -15.97
C GLN A 253 21.69 -26.79 -17.25
N LYS A 254 20.51 -27.45 -17.19
CA LYS A 254 19.86 -28.04 -18.36
C LYS A 254 18.35 -27.95 -18.30
N GLU A 255 17.79 -26.87 -18.87
CA GLU A 255 16.49 -26.91 -19.58
C GLU A 255 16.32 -25.65 -20.45
N SER A 256 16.93 -25.71 -21.64
CA SER A 256 16.76 -24.71 -22.70
C SER A 256 16.64 -25.37 -24.08
N SER A 257 15.62 -26.21 -24.29
CA SER A 257 15.17 -26.59 -25.65
C SER A 257 13.82 -27.35 -25.71
N ALA A 258 12.91 -26.82 -26.54
CA ALA A 258 11.98 -27.47 -27.47
C ALA A 258 10.80 -28.39 -27.01
N GLU A 259 9.59 -27.85 -27.26
CA GLU A 259 8.45 -28.40 -28.07
C GLU A 259 7.55 -29.59 -27.65
N ASN A 260 6.23 -29.28 -27.66
CA ASN A 260 5.07 -29.99 -28.24
C ASN A 260 4.67 -31.43 -27.84
N GLY A 261 3.43 -31.59 -27.35
CA GLY A 261 2.70 -32.87 -27.29
C GLY A 261 1.25 -32.73 -26.76
N ASN A 262 0.27 -33.29 -27.46
CA ASN A 262 -1.17 -33.15 -27.14
C ASN A 262 -1.68 -34.11 -26.03
N GLY A 263 -2.52 -33.57 -25.15
CA GLY A 263 -3.89 -34.06 -24.90
C GLY A 263 -4.14 -35.39 -24.16
N HIS A 264 -4.60 -35.28 -22.91
CA HIS A 264 -5.93 -35.79 -22.49
C HIS A 264 -6.28 -35.25 -21.09
N PHE A 265 -7.55 -34.89 -20.88
CA PHE A 265 -8.12 -34.61 -19.55
C PHE A 265 -9.14 -35.71 -19.23
N GLU A 266 -8.99 -36.36 -18.07
CA GLU A 266 -10.07 -37.08 -17.40
C GLU A 266 -10.28 -36.51 -15.98
N PRO A 267 -11.51 -36.51 -15.46
CA PRO A 267 -11.83 -35.89 -14.18
C PRO A 267 -11.50 -36.83 -13.01
N ILE A 268 -10.66 -36.38 -12.08
CA ILE A 268 -10.46 -37.08 -10.81
C ILE A 268 -11.55 -36.64 -9.82
N GLY A 269 -12.23 -37.63 -9.25
CA GLY A 269 -13.43 -37.44 -8.44
C GLY A 269 -13.19 -36.79 -7.08
N ILE A 270 -14.28 -36.24 -6.55
CA ILE A 270 -14.38 -35.74 -5.18
C ILE A 270 -14.46 -36.97 -4.25
N ASP A 271 -13.48 -37.18 -3.38
CA ASP A 271 -13.66 -37.96 -2.16
C ASP A 271 -12.57 -37.69 -1.10
N GLY A 272 -13.00 -37.25 0.08
CA GLY A 272 -12.42 -37.63 1.37
C GLY A 272 -10.92 -37.42 1.65
N VAL A 273 -10.40 -36.19 1.64
CA VAL A 273 -9.18 -35.84 2.43
C VAL A 273 -9.49 -34.70 3.40
N SER A 274 -10.03 -35.05 4.56
CA SER A 274 -10.08 -34.17 5.73
C SER A 274 -8.73 -34.23 6.45
N THR A 275 -7.74 -33.51 5.94
CA THR A 275 -6.48 -33.30 6.64
C THR A 275 -6.65 -32.22 7.70
N LYS A 276 -6.38 -32.59 8.96
CA LYS A 276 -6.44 -31.73 10.13
C LYS A 276 -5.33 -30.67 10.09
N LEU A 277 -5.52 -29.61 9.33
CA LEU A 277 -4.80 -28.36 9.60
C LEU A 277 -5.26 -27.82 10.98
N SER A 278 -4.31 -27.24 11.70
CA SER A 278 -4.34 -27.09 13.16
C SER A 278 -5.50 -26.25 13.70
N HIS A 279 -6.49 -26.92 14.29
CA HIS A 279 -7.68 -26.35 14.96
C HIS A 279 -7.40 -25.39 16.15
N GLU A 280 -6.13 -25.08 16.43
CA GLU A 280 -5.73 -24.16 17.50
C GLU A 280 -5.47 -22.73 16.99
N GLN A 281 -5.13 -22.52 15.71
CA GLN A 281 -4.83 -21.17 15.19
C GLN A 281 -6.08 -20.38 14.76
N GLU A 282 -7.19 -21.03 14.39
CA GLU A 282 -8.40 -20.35 13.91
C GLU A 282 -9.33 -19.81 15.01
N LYS A 283 -9.25 -20.34 16.24
CA LYS A 283 -10.25 -20.13 17.31
C LYS A 283 -10.35 -18.72 17.92
N THR A 284 -9.64 -17.71 17.41
CA THR A 284 -9.47 -16.40 18.07
C THR A 284 -9.96 -15.20 17.29
N GLN A 285 -10.39 -15.35 16.03
CA GLN A 285 -10.97 -14.24 15.26
C GLN A 285 -12.48 -14.38 15.16
N ILE A 286 -13.19 -13.30 15.50
CA ILE A 286 -14.62 -13.15 15.18
C ILE A 286 -14.75 -13.16 13.66
N ARG A 287 -15.70 -13.91 13.12
CA ARG A 287 -15.99 -14.03 11.69
C ARG A 287 -17.48 -13.85 11.43
N PHE A 288 -17.83 -13.43 10.22
CA PHE A 288 -19.19 -13.14 9.80
C PHE A 288 -19.54 -13.91 8.52
N LEU A 289 -20.56 -14.76 8.61
CA LEU A 289 -21.13 -15.46 7.47
C LEU A 289 -21.89 -14.48 6.57
N LEU A 290 -21.49 -14.40 5.31
CA LEU A 290 -22.11 -13.57 4.28
C LEU A 290 -23.26 -14.33 3.59
N ASN A 291 -24.12 -13.60 2.87
CA ASN A 291 -25.29 -14.17 2.19
C ASN A 291 -24.97 -15.12 1.03
N ASN A 292 -23.74 -15.13 0.52
CA ASN A 292 -23.25 -16.12 -0.44
C ASN A 292 -22.63 -17.37 0.21
N GLY A 293 -22.63 -17.46 1.55
CA GLY A 293 -22.06 -18.57 2.31
C GLY A 293 -20.56 -18.45 2.61
N ASP A 294 -19.88 -17.40 2.13
CA ASP A 294 -18.50 -17.12 2.50
C ASP A 294 -18.41 -16.62 3.96
N ASP A 295 -17.34 -16.99 4.66
CA ASP A 295 -17.10 -16.58 6.04
C ASP A 295 -15.95 -15.56 6.12
N MET A 296 -16.27 -14.30 6.42
CA MET A 296 -15.33 -13.17 6.36
C MET A 296 -14.78 -12.80 7.75
N PRO A 297 -13.46 -12.60 7.93
CA PRO A 297 -12.92 -12.15 9.21
C PRO A 297 -13.44 -10.77 9.63
N GLY A 298 -13.93 -10.69 10.87
CA GLY A 298 -14.56 -9.51 11.45
C GLY A 298 -13.61 -8.38 11.82
N LEU A 299 -12.33 -8.67 12.01
CA LEU A 299 -11.28 -7.66 12.18
C LEU A 299 -10.33 -7.71 10.98
N GLY A 300 -10.43 -6.70 10.12
CA GLY A 300 -9.55 -6.52 8.98
C GLY A 300 -8.61 -5.32 9.12
N PHE A 301 -7.75 -5.14 8.14
CA PHE A 301 -6.74 -4.08 8.10
C PHE A 301 -6.93 -3.21 6.86
N GLY A 302 -7.30 -1.95 7.06
CA GLY A 302 -7.52 -1.00 5.96
C GLY A 302 -6.22 -0.37 5.47
N THR A 303 -6.07 -0.18 4.16
CA THR A 303 -4.79 0.22 3.54
C THR A 303 -4.79 1.61 2.88
N ARG A 304 -5.80 2.48 3.09
CA ARG A 304 -5.89 3.83 2.48
C ARG A 304 -4.52 4.52 2.47
N LYS A 305 -4.05 4.85 1.25
CA LYS A 305 -2.63 5.09 0.93
C LYS A 305 -1.94 5.99 1.97
N PRO A 306 -0.85 5.53 2.61
CA PRO A 306 -0.04 6.37 3.49
C PRO A 306 0.74 7.42 2.68
N LYS A 307 1.21 8.48 3.35
CA LYS A 307 1.91 9.59 2.71
C LYS A 307 3.28 9.19 2.13
N CYS A 308 4.00 8.29 2.81
CA CYS A 308 5.36 7.92 2.41
C CYS A 308 5.37 6.67 1.51
N PRO A 309 6.37 6.52 0.62
CA PRO A 309 6.61 5.28 -0.13
C PRO A 309 6.72 4.03 0.77
N ASN A 310 6.39 2.87 0.21
CA ASN A 310 6.49 1.52 0.81
C ASN A 310 5.73 1.24 2.12
N GLN A 311 5.25 2.25 2.86
CA GLN A 311 4.51 2.08 4.11
C GLN A 311 3.25 1.21 4.00
N THR A 312 2.68 1.00 2.80
CA THR A 312 1.58 0.03 2.65
C THR A 312 2.09 -1.40 2.79
N TYR A 313 3.20 -1.73 2.13
CA TYR A 313 3.79 -3.07 2.16
C TYR A 313 4.20 -3.45 3.58
N ASP A 314 4.95 -2.60 4.28
CA ASP A 314 5.41 -2.89 5.64
C ASP A 314 4.25 -3.02 6.63
N ALA A 315 3.23 -2.17 6.51
CA ALA A 315 2.07 -2.21 7.39
C ALA A 315 1.17 -3.43 7.14
N VAL A 316 0.95 -3.82 5.88
CA VAL A 316 0.21 -5.05 5.54
C VAL A 316 0.99 -6.29 5.97
N LYS A 317 2.30 -6.33 5.70
CA LYS A 317 3.16 -7.42 6.18
C LYS A 317 3.07 -7.56 7.70
N LYS A 318 3.18 -6.44 8.43
CA LYS A 318 3.04 -6.45 9.88
C LYS A 318 1.65 -6.89 10.35
N ALA A 319 0.59 -6.52 9.64
CA ALA A 319 -0.77 -6.99 9.94
C ALA A 319 -0.87 -8.52 9.79
N LEU A 320 -0.36 -9.09 8.70
CA LEU A 320 -0.38 -10.53 8.47
C LEU A 320 0.46 -11.30 9.51
N GLU A 321 1.63 -10.76 9.90
CA GLU A 321 2.48 -11.28 10.98
C GLU A 321 1.77 -11.33 12.34
N VAL A 322 1.07 -10.26 12.76
CA VAL A 322 0.41 -10.27 14.08
C VAL A 322 -0.81 -11.17 14.11
N GLY A 323 -1.48 -11.35 12.97
CA GLY A 323 -2.55 -12.35 12.80
C GLY A 323 -3.72 -11.93 11.92
N TYR A 324 -3.78 -10.71 11.38
CA TYR A 324 -4.90 -10.30 10.51
C TYR A 324 -5.04 -11.25 9.32
N ARG A 325 -6.27 -11.59 8.97
CA ARG A 325 -6.62 -12.41 7.80
C ARG A 325 -7.62 -11.74 6.86
N HIS A 326 -7.88 -10.45 7.04
CA HIS A 326 -8.70 -9.62 6.15
C HIS A 326 -7.93 -8.33 5.86
N ILE A 327 -7.62 -8.07 4.59
CA ILE A 327 -6.96 -6.85 4.11
C ILE A 327 -7.93 -6.10 3.19
N ASP A 328 -8.18 -4.82 3.48
CA ASP A 328 -9.04 -3.94 2.67
C ASP A 328 -8.21 -2.88 1.95
N THR A 329 -8.31 -2.86 0.62
CA THR A 329 -7.71 -1.87 -0.27
C THR A 329 -8.75 -1.33 -1.27
N ALA A 330 -8.33 -0.54 -2.25
CA ALA A 330 -9.17 -0.09 -3.36
C ALA A 330 -8.32 0.27 -4.59
N PHE A 331 -8.90 0.18 -5.78
CA PHE A 331 -8.26 0.60 -7.04
C PHE A 331 -7.71 2.04 -6.94
N ARG A 332 -8.55 2.97 -6.45
CA ARG A 332 -8.21 4.39 -6.27
C ARG A 332 -7.05 4.63 -5.29
N TYR A 333 -6.73 3.68 -4.42
CA TYR A 333 -5.65 3.88 -3.44
C TYR A 333 -4.26 3.73 -4.07
N ASN A 334 -4.12 3.27 -5.33
CA ASN A 334 -2.83 3.18 -6.05
C ASN A 334 -1.69 2.60 -5.17
N ASN A 335 -2.01 1.49 -4.50
CA ASN A 335 -1.10 0.71 -3.65
C ASN A 335 -1.41 -0.81 -3.63
N GLU A 336 -2.28 -1.29 -4.53
CA GLU A 336 -2.62 -2.71 -4.69
C GLU A 336 -1.37 -3.59 -4.92
N GLU A 337 -0.36 -3.09 -5.62
CA GLU A 337 0.94 -3.77 -5.81
C GLU A 337 1.69 -4.02 -4.49
N GLN A 338 1.68 -3.05 -3.57
CA GLN A 338 2.29 -3.18 -2.26
C GLN A 338 1.51 -4.15 -1.37
N VAL A 339 0.17 -4.12 -1.44
CA VAL A 339 -0.71 -5.09 -0.75
C VAL A 339 -0.45 -6.50 -1.27
N GLY A 340 -0.46 -6.69 -2.58
CA GLY A 340 -0.23 -7.96 -3.24
C GLY A 340 1.15 -8.57 -2.93
N LYS A 341 2.19 -7.75 -2.97
CA LYS A 341 3.54 -8.13 -2.57
C LYS A 341 3.59 -8.58 -1.11
N ALA A 342 2.98 -7.81 -0.18
CA ALA A 342 2.96 -8.17 1.23
C ALA A 342 2.20 -9.47 1.52
N VAL A 343 1.12 -9.75 0.79
CA VAL A 343 0.40 -11.03 0.90
C VAL A 343 1.26 -12.19 0.43
N ARG A 344 1.91 -12.10 -0.74
CA ARG A 344 2.82 -13.15 -1.23
C ARG A 344 4.00 -13.39 -0.30
N ASP A 345 4.64 -12.32 0.17
CA ASP A 345 5.82 -12.39 1.03
C ASP A 345 5.50 -12.81 2.48
N SER A 346 4.22 -12.96 2.85
CA SER A 346 3.80 -13.44 4.17
C SER A 346 3.93 -14.96 4.36
N SER A 347 4.15 -15.71 3.27
CA SER A 347 4.14 -17.18 3.23
C SER A 347 2.82 -17.84 3.66
N LEU A 348 1.75 -17.07 3.85
CA LEU A 348 0.41 -17.58 4.14
C LEU A 348 -0.25 -18.15 2.87
N PRO A 349 -0.99 -19.27 2.94
CA PRO A 349 -1.81 -19.74 1.83
C PRO A 349 -2.80 -18.65 1.38
N ARG A 350 -2.90 -18.38 0.07
CA ARG A 350 -3.74 -17.29 -0.47
C ARG A 350 -5.20 -17.37 0.03
N GLN A 351 -5.75 -18.58 0.12
CA GLN A 351 -7.11 -18.84 0.61
C GLN A 351 -7.32 -18.55 2.11
N SER A 352 -6.26 -18.37 2.88
CA SER A 352 -6.34 -17.98 4.30
C SER A 352 -6.43 -16.46 4.51
N VAL A 353 -6.17 -15.65 3.48
CA VAL A 353 -6.17 -14.19 3.55
C VAL A 353 -7.29 -13.64 2.68
N TRP A 354 -8.34 -13.09 3.30
CA TRP A 354 -9.42 -12.38 2.63
C TRP A 354 -8.91 -11.03 2.09
N VAL A 355 -9.01 -10.80 0.78
CA VAL A 355 -8.58 -9.55 0.13
C VAL A 355 -9.78 -8.84 -0.50
N THR A 356 -10.06 -7.64 0.01
CA THR A 356 -11.11 -6.73 -0.48
C THR A 356 -10.50 -5.62 -1.34
N THR A 357 -11.00 -5.39 -2.55
CA THR A 357 -10.70 -4.17 -3.34
C THR A 357 -11.99 -3.55 -3.89
N LYS A 358 -11.89 -2.38 -4.53
CA LYS A 358 -13.05 -1.56 -4.92
C LYS A 358 -12.88 -0.95 -6.31
N VAL A 359 -13.92 -1.05 -7.15
CA VAL A 359 -14.03 -0.37 -8.45
C VAL A 359 -14.16 1.13 -8.19
N ASP A 360 -13.27 1.93 -8.78
CA ASP A 360 -13.33 3.39 -8.68
C ASP A 360 -14.46 4.01 -9.52
N ASN A 361 -15.02 5.12 -9.06
CA ASN A 361 -16.10 5.88 -9.70
C ASN A 361 -15.86 6.15 -11.20
N SER A 362 -14.61 6.45 -11.60
CA SER A 362 -14.24 6.72 -13.01
C SER A 362 -14.12 5.45 -13.88
N TRP A 363 -14.13 4.27 -13.25
CA TRP A 363 -14.03 2.95 -13.87
C TRP A 363 -15.36 2.17 -13.90
N HIS A 364 -16.45 2.80 -13.45
CA HIS A 364 -17.79 2.19 -13.36
C HIS A 364 -18.34 1.60 -14.67
N HIS A 365 -17.91 2.11 -15.82
CA HIS A 365 -18.30 1.61 -17.15
C HIS A 365 -17.31 0.58 -17.73
N ARG A 366 -16.24 0.23 -17.00
CA ARG A 366 -15.13 -0.64 -17.40
C ARG A 366 -14.76 -1.62 -16.28
N VAL A 367 -15.78 -2.27 -15.70
CA VAL A 367 -15.62 -3.17 -14.54
C VAL A 367 -14.62 -4.30 -14.82
N GLU A 368 -14.71 -4.96 -15.97
CA GLU A 368 -13.80 -6.05 -16.36
C GLU A 368 -12.33 -5.59 -16.47
N GLU A 369 -12.08 -4.40 -17.04
CA GLU A 369 -10.73 -3.81 -17.10
C GLU A 369 -10.23 -3.44 -15.70
N SER A 370 -11.11 -2.91 -14.85
CA SER A 370 -10.80 -2.55 -13.46
C SER A 370 -10.40 -3.78 -12.65
N VAL A 371 -11.19 -4.86 -12.73
CA VAL A 371 -10.89 -6.14 -12.07
C VAL A 371 -9.61 -6.77 -12.59
N SER A 372 -9.42 -6.81 -13.92
CA SER A 372 -8.21 -7.36 -14.53
C SER A 372 -6.95 -6.58 -14.10
N THR A 373 -7.06 -5.25 -14.01
CA THR A 373 -5.98 -4.37 -13.54
C THR A 373 -5.71 -4.58 -12.04
N SER A 374 -6.75 -4.66 -11.20
CA SER A 374 -6.61 -4.97 -9.76
C SER A 374 -5.97 -6.33 -9.52
N LEU A 375 -6.40 -7.39 -10.23
CA LEU A 375 -5.81 -8.73 -10.14
C LEU A 375 -4.33 -8.74 -10.55
N SER A 376 -3.99 -8.04 -11.63
CA SER A 376 -2.61 -7.87 -12.11
C SER A 376 -1.73 -7.16 -11.06
N ARG A 377 -2.19 -6.01 -10.54
CA ARG A 377 -1.50 -5.24 -9.49
C ARG A 377 -1.34 -6.06 -8.21
N LEU A 378 -2.44 -6.65 -7.72
CA LEU A 378 -2.42 -7.53 -6.56
C LEU A 378 -1.54 -8.78 -6.81
N GLY A 379 -1.31 -9.17 -8.07
CA GLY A 379 -0.67 -10.42 -8.46
C GLY A 379 -1.38 -11.62 -7.83
N MET A 380 -2.68 -11.73 -8.08
CA MET A 380 -3.60 -12.76 -7.56
C MET A 380 -4.52 -13.25 -8.68
N GLU A 381 -4.98 -14.49 -8.57
CA GLU A 381 -5.91 -15.10 -9.54
C GLU A 381 -7.38 -14.74 -9.27
N TYR A 382 -7.71 -14.42 -8.02
CA TYR A 382 -9.06 -13.99 -7.60
C TYR A 382 -9.03 -12.94 -6.48
N ILE A 383 -10.12 -12.19 -6.38
CA ILE A 383 -10.44 -11.27 -5.29
C ILE A 383 -11.51 -11.93 -4.40
N ASP A 384 -11.41 -11.80 -3.06
CA ASP A 384 -12.44 -12.35 -2.17
C ASP A 384 -13.69 -11.47 -2.18
N LEU A 385 -13.51 -10.14 -2.11
CA LEU A 385 -14.61 -9.18 -2.13
C LEU A 385 -14.31 -7.99 -3.05
N LEU A 386 -15.13 -7.80 -4.09
CA LEU A 386 -15.09 -6.59 -4.92
C LEU A 386 -16.25 -5.66 -4.54
N LEU A 387 -15.93 -4.44 -4.16
CA LEU A 387 -16.92 -3.42 -3.82
C LEU A 387 -17.08 -2.36 -4.91
N MET A 388 -18.28 -1.83 -5.09
CA MET A 388 -18.47 -0.54 -5.77
C MET A 388 -18.12 0.57 -4.77
N HIS A 389 -17.13 1.42 -5.04
CA HIS A 389 -16.56 2.30 -4.01
C HIS A 389 -17.53 3.41 -3.55
N TRP A 390 -18.36 3.94 -4.46
CA TRP A 390 -19.45 4.88 -4.18
C TRP A 390 -20.58 4.66 -5.20
N PRO A 391 -21.86 4.97 -4.91
CA PRO A 391 -22.97 4.87 -5.89
C PRO A 391 -22.96 5.99 -6.95
N SER A 392 -21.80 6.44 -7.41
CA SER A 392 -21.64 7.62 -8.28
C SER A 392 -20.64 7.35 -9.41
N PRO A 393 -21.11 6.87 -10.58
CA PRO A 393 -20.29 6.85 -11.80
C PRO A 393 -19.94 8.29 -12.21
N VAL A 394 -18.66 8.58 -12.41
CA VAL A 394 -18.18 9.91 -12.83
C VAL A 394 -17.47 9.86 -14.16
N ASP A 395 -17.44 11.00 -14.83
CA ASP A 395 -16.67 11.20 -16.05
C ASP A 395 -15.15 11.02 -15.75
N PRO A 396 -14.39 10.22 -16.54
CA PRO A 396 -12.96 10.04 -16.33
C PRO A 396 -12.14 11.31 -16.47
N ASP A 397 -12.55 12.23 -17.36
CA ASP A 397 -11.83 13.47 -17.66
C ASP A 397 -12.22 14.59 -16.70
N ASP A 398 -13.43 14.53 -16.13
CA ASP A 398 -13.88 15.44 -15.07
C ASP A 398 -14.71 14.72 -13.99
N THR A 399 -14.02 14.21 -12.98
CA THR A 399 -14.63 13.48 -11.85
C THR A 399 -15.68 14.25 -11.04
N LYS A 400 -15.88 15.56 -11.29
CA LYS A 400 -16.99 16.35 -10.71
C LYS A 400 -18.30 16.23 -11.50
N LYS A 401 -18.29 15.60 -12.68
CA LYS A 401 -19.48 15.34 -13.50
C LYS A 401 -19.91 13.88 -13.36
N ALA A 402 -21.22 13.64 -13.34
CA ALA A 402 -21.77 12.31 -13.49
C ALA A 402 -21.50 11.78 -14.90
N LEU A 403 -21.20 10.48 -15.02
CA LEU A 403 -20.96 9.85 -16.32
C LEU A 403 -22.25 9.81 -17.16
N ALA A 404 -22.18 10.30 -18.39
CA ALA A 404 -23.35 10.32 -19.28
C ALA A 404 -23.81 8.89 -19.63
N ASN A 405 -25.13 8.66 -19.56
CA ASN A 405 -25.79 7.40 -19.92
C ASN A 405 -25.32 6.15 -19.14
N TRP A 406 -24.71 6.32 -17.96
CA TRP A 406 -24.31 5.20 -17.10
C TRP A 406 -24.69 5.47 -15.64
N ASP A 407 -25.39 4.53 -15.01
CA ASP A 407 -25.72 4.59 -13.59
C ASP A 407 -25.15 3.40 -12.80
N PHE A 408 -25.19 3.46 -11.47
CA PHE A 408 -24.60 2.42 -10.63
C PHE A 408 -25.28 1.03 -10.77
N THR A 409 -26.53 0.95 -11.25
CA THR A 409 -27.20 -0.34 -11.49
C THR A 409 -26.60 -1.06 -12.70
N MET A 410 -26.11 -0.29 -13.69
CA MET A 410 -25.35 -0.81 -14.83
C MET A 410 -23.97 -1.30 -14.40
N THR A 411 -23.29 -0.59 -13.49
CA THR A 411 -22.05 -1.06 -12.86
C THR A 411 -22.28 -2.39 -12.13
N TRP A 412 -23.36 -2.52 -11.36
CA TRP A 412 -23.69 -3.76 -10.64
C TRP A 412 -24.01 -4.94 -11.56
N ARG A 413 -24.73 -4.71 -12.67
CA ARG A 413 -24.93 -5.70 -13.74
C ARG A 413 -23.61 -6.28 -14.20
N ASP A 414 -22.57 -5.45 -14.35
CA ASP A 414 -21.28 -5.91 -14.84
C ASP A 414 -20.43 -6.55 -13.74
N MET A 415 -20.48 -6.06 -12.49
CA MET A 415 -19.86 -6.75 -11.33
C MET A 415 -20.38 -8.18 -11.12
N GLN A 416 -21.66 -8.45 -11.39
CA GLN A 416 -22.24 -9.80 -11.29
C GLN A 416 -21.63 -10.79 -12.31
N LYS A 417 -21.12 -10.30 -13.45
CA LYS A 417 -20.41 -11.15 -14.43
C LYS A 417 -19.07 -11.62 -13.89
N GLU A 418 -18.38 -10.78 -13.11
CA GLU A 418 -17.08 -11.07 -12.52
C GLU A 418 -17.13 -12.25 -11.53
N VAL A 419 -18.25 -12.41 -10.82
CA VAL A 419 -18.54 -13.59 -9.99
C VAL A 419 -18.74 -14.83 -10.85
N THR A 420 -19.53 -14.71 -11.93
CA THR A 420 -19.78 -15.82 -12.87
C THR A 420 -18.50 -16.27 -13.59
N ALA A 421 -17.56 -15.34 -13.81
CA ALA A 421 -16.24 -15.60 -14.38
C ALA A 421 -15.24 -16.19 -13.38
N GLY A 422 -15.60 -16.35 -12.10
CA GLY A 422 -14.71 -16.86 -11.04
C GLY A 422 -13.57 -15.91 -10.62
N ARG A 423 -13.55 -14.67 -11.15
CA ARG A 423 -12.52 -13.65 -10.84
C ARG A 423 -12.73 -13.02 -9.46
N VAL A 424 -13.95 -13.13 -8.92
CA VAL A 424 -14.34 -12.62 -7.60
C VAL A 424 -15.24 -13.63 -6.89
N ARG A 425 -15.04 -13.86 -5.59
CA ARG A 425 -15.91 -14.74 -4.79
C ARG A 425 -17.21 -14.06 -4.36
N ALA A 426 -17.10 -12.86 -3.81
CA ALA A 426 -18.22 -12.04 -3.35
C ALA A 426 -18.19 -10.64 -3.98
N ILE A 427 -19.37 -10.06 -4.20
CA ILE A 427 -19.52 -8.66 -4.60
C ILE A 427 -20.34 -7.89 -3.57
N GLY A 428 -20.02 -6.62 -3.39
CA GLY A 428 -20.71 -5.72 -2.47
C GLY A 428 -20.63 -4.27 -2.90
N VAL A 429 -21.08 -3.39 -2.02
CA VAL A 429 -21.11 -1.95 -2.25
C VAL A 429 -20.42 -1.22 -1.11
N SER A 430 -20.11 0.06 -1.32
CA SER A 430 -19.58 0.95 -0.30
C SER A 430 -20.22 2.32 -0.47
N ASN A 431 -20.53 2.99 0.65
CA ASN A 431 -21.21 4.29 0.67
C ASN A 431 -22.62 4.31 0.07
N PHE A 432 -23.36 3.20 0.18
CA PHE A 432 -24.77 3.15 -0.20
C PHE A 432 -25.65 3.39 1.03
N GLY A 433 -26.38 4.51 1.05
CA GLY A 433 -27.55 4.70 1.92
C GLY A 433 -28.77 3.89 1.46
N ILE A 434 -29.83 3.89 2.28
CA ILE A 434 -31.04 3.06 2.13
C ILE A 434 -31.66 3.22 0.74
N ARG A 435 -31.82 4.46 0.25
CA ARG A 435 -32.40 4.75 -1.08
C ARG A 435 -31.62 4.11 -2.22
N ASN A 436 -30.29 4.14 -2.14
CA ASN A 436 -29.42 3.57 -3.17
C ASN A 436 -29.43 2.04 -3.12
N LEU A 437 -29.49 1.43 -1.93
CA LEU A 437 -29.71 -0.02 -1.78
C LEU A 437 -31.07 -0.45 -2.33
N GLN A 438 -32.15 0.27 -2.00
CA GLN A 438 -33.49 -0.01 -2.52
C GLN A 438 -33.55 0.12 -4.04
N LYS A 439 -33.00 1.19 -4.62
CA LYS A 439 -32.90 1.35 -6.08
C LYS A 439 -32.08 0.20 -6.71
N LEU A 440 -31.00 -0.23 -6.06
CA LEU A 440 -30.17 -1.33 -6.58
C LEU A 440 -30.92 -2.66 -6.57
N MET A 441 -31.48 -3.05 -5.42
CA MET A 441 -32.14 -4.36 -5.23
C MET A 441 -33.48 -4.47 -5.98
N SER A 442 -34.16 -3.35 -6.25
CA SER A 442 -35.37 -3.34 -7.08
C SER A 442 -35.10 -3.30 -8.59
N HIS A 443 -33.85 -3.12 -9.02
CA HIS A 443 -33.52 -3.06 -10.45
C HIS A 443 -33.61 -4.46 -11.09
N PRO A 444 -34.25 -4.64 -12.26
CA PRO A 444 -34.45 -5.97 -12.88
C PRO A 444 -33.17 -6.75 -13.23
N THR A 445 -32.00 -6.09 -13.25
CA THR A 445 -30.70 -6.73 -13.48
C THR A 445 -29.95 -7.09 -12.19
N CYS A 446 -30.57 -6.92 -11.02
CA CYS A 446 -30.01 -7.31 -9.74
C CYS A 446 -30.47 -8.74 -9.42
N THR A 447 -29.58 -9.71 -9.70
CA THR A 447 -29.80 -11.14 -9.42
C THR A 447 -29.00 -11.62 -8.20
N VAL A 448 -27.95 -10.88 -7.82
CA VAL A 448 -27.15 -11.08 -6.62
C VAL A 448 -27.38 -9.92 -5.66
N VAL A 449 -27.84 -10.21 -4.44
CA VAL A 449 -27.92 -9.24 -3.34
C VAL A 449 -26.49 -8.90 -2.90
N PRO A 450 -26.13 -7.63 -2.64
CA PRO A 450 -24.81 -7.27 -2.15
C PRO A 450 -24.43 -8.07 -0.89
N ALA A 451 -23.28 -8.73 -0.89
CA ALA A 451 -22.81 -9.49 0.29
C ALA A 451 -22.43 -8.56 1.44
N VAL A 452 -21.87 -7.39 1.09
CA VAL A 452 -21.37 -6.38 2.04
C VAL A 452 -21.80 -4.97 1.59
N ASN A 453 -22.13 -4.12 2.56
CA ASN A 453 -22.12 -2.66 2.43
C ASN A 453 -21.03 -2.07 3.35
N GLN A 454 -19.96 -1.53 2.78
CA GLN A 454 -18.87 -0.91 3.53
C GLN A 454 -19.11 0.59 3.71
N ILE A 455 -19.30 1.04 4.94
CA ILE A 455 -19.74 2.40 5.28
C ILE A 455 -18.94 2.97 6.45
N GLU A 456 -18.91 4.30 6.57
CA GLU A 456 -18.29 4.97 7.71
C GLU A 456 -19.11 4.68 8.97
N LEU A 457 -18.46 4.10 9.99
CA LEU A 457 -19.14 3.69 11.22
C LEU A 457 -18.26 3.92 12.44
N HIS A 458 -18.67 4.85 13.29
CA HIS A 458 -18.10 5.15 14.61
C HIS A 458 -19.16 5.84 15.48
N PRO A 459 -18.94 6.13 16.77
CA PRO A 459 -20.00 6.67 17.63
C PRO A 459 -20.62 8.00 17.16
N TYR A 460 -19.83 8.88 16.51
CA TYR A 460 -20.36 10.08 15.84
C TYR A 460 -21.05 9.82 14.49
N CYS A 461 -20.90 8.63 13.88
CA CYS A 461 -21.57 8.23 12.65
C CYS A 461 -22.12 6.80 12.81
N PRO A 462 -23.13 6.59 13.68
CA PRO A 462 -23.54 5.24 14.07
C PRO A 462 -24.33 4.53 12.96
N SER A 463 -25.02 5.26 12.07
CA SER A 463 -25.83 4.74 10.96
C SER A 463 -26.74 3.56 11.35
N THR A 464 -27.53 3.74 12.40
CA THR A 464 -28.31 2.68 13.05
C THR A 464 -29.43 2.18 12.15
N GLY A 465 -30.17 3.11 11.51
CA GLY A 465 -31.19 2.79 10.51
C GLY A 465 -30.62 2.00 9.34
N LEU A 466 -29.49 2.44 8.78
CA LEU A 466 -28.82 1.77 7.67
C LEU A 466 -28.27 0.38 8.04
N ILE A 467 -27.69 0.18 9.23
CA ILE A 467 -27.25 -1.14 9.70
C ILE A 467 -28.44 -2.09 9.86
N ALA A 468 -29.55 -1.62 10.45
CA ALA A 468 -30.76 -2.42 10.60
C ALA A 468 -31.31 -2.84 9.23
N PHE A 469 -31.44 -1.89 8.30
CA PHE A 469 -31.89 -2.16 6.93
C PHE A 469 -30.96 -3.16 6.20
N CYS A 470 -29.64 -3.01 6.30
CA CYS A 470 -28.69 -3.95 5.71
C CYS A 470 -28.90 -5.36 6.28
N LYS A 471 -28.99 -5.50 7.62
CA LYS A 471 -29.20 -6.77 8.31
C LYS A 471 -30.52 -7.45 7.91
N GLU A 472 -31.61 -6.71 7.81
CA GLU A 472 -32.92 -7.24 7.37
C GLU A 472 -32.90 -7.78 5.94
N ASN A 473 -32.05 -7.22 5.06
CA ASN A 473 -31.86 -7.65 3.68
C ASN A 473 -30.71 -8.65 3.51
N GLY A 474 -30.11 -9.16 4.60
CA GLY A 474 -28.99 -10.10 4.55
C GLY A 474 -27.68 -9.51 4.02
N ILE A 475 -27.50 -8.19 4.11
CA ILE A 475 -26.29 -7.47 3.71
C ILE A 475 -25.44 -7.24 4.96
N HIS A 476 -24.19 -7.69 4.95
CA HIS A 476 -23.28 -7.47 6.08
C HIS A 476 -22.68 -6.06 6.05
N CYS A 477 -22.43 -5.46 7.22
CA CYS A 477 -21.80 -4.13 7.30
C CYS A 477 -20.31 -4.20 7.65
N THR A 478 -19.49 -3.51 6.85
CA THR A 478 -18.07 -3.25 7.16
C THR A 478 -17.86 -1.80 7.53
N ALA A 479 -17.39 -1.54 8.74
CA ALA A 479 -17.04 -0.24 9.28
C ALA A 479 -15.66 0.21 8.76
N TYR A 480 -15.65 1.16 7.82
CA TYR A 480 -14.45 1.94 7.53
C TYR A 480 -14.34 3.15 8.48
N SER A 481 -13.12 3.66 8.64
CA SER A 481 -12.80 4.73 9.60
C SER A 481 -13.32 4.48 11.03
N PRO A 482 -13.24 3.25 11.60
CA PRO A 482 -13.84 2.93 12.91
C PRO A 482 -13.28 3.74 14.08
N LEU A 483 -12.16 4.44 13.86
CA LEU A 483 -11.50 5.32 14.80
C LEU A 483 -11.82 6.82 14.57
N ALA A 484 -12.79 7.15 13.70
CA ALA A 484 -13.13 8.53 13.31
C ALA A 484 -11.90 9.39 12.95
N CYS A 485 -10.96 8.82 12.17
CA CYS A 485 -9.66 9.41 11.84
C CYS A 485 -8.80 9.92 13.03
N GLY A 486 -9.11 9.51 14.26
CA GLY A 486 -8.40 9.95 15.46
C GLY A 486 -8.93 11.25 16.08
N LEU A 487 -10.17 11.66 15.79
CA LEU A 487 -10.80 12.85 16.38
C LEU A 487 -10.66 12.88 17.92
N THR A 488 -10.01 13.93 18.42
CA THR A 488 -9.65 14.09 19.84
C THR A 488 -10.88 14.09 20.74
N GLU A 489 -11.97 14.70 20.27
CA GLU A 489 -13.25 14.83 20.96
C GLU A 489 -13.87 13.46 21.22
N LEU A 490 -13.74 12.53 20.27
CA LEU A 490 -14.19 11.14 20.44
C LEU A 490 -13.23 10.36 21.32
N HIS A 491 -11.92 10.38 21.04
CA HIS A 491 -10.93 9.53 21.73
C HIS A 491 -10.73 9.96 23.19
N GLY A 492 -10.97 11.23 23.51
CA GLY A 492 -11.01 11.79 24.87
C GLY A 492 -12.42 11.86 25.48
N HIS A 493 -13.46 11.33 24.82
CA HIS A 493 -14.84 11.41 25.33
C HIS A 493 -14.95 10.71 26.70
N PRO A 494 -15.62 11.31 27.71
CA PRO A 494 -15.67 10.76 29.07
C PRO A 494 -16.13 9.30 29.15
N ALA A 495 -17.06 8.87 28.29
CA ALA A 495 -17.51 7.48 28.22
C ALA A 495 -16.38 6.51 27.79
N LEU A 496 -15.50 6.91 26.86
CA LEU A 496 -14.35 6.08 26.50
C LEU A 496 -13.30 6.11 27.61
N VAL A 497 -13.08 7.25 28.26
CA VAL A 497 -12.10 7.38 29.35
C VAL A 497 -12.44 6.47 30.53
N ASP A 498 -13.70 6.42 30.97
CA ASP A 498 -14.19 5.48 32.00
C ASP A 498 -13.89 4.01 31.65
N ILE A 499 -14.27 3.61 30.43
CA ILE A 499 -14.09 2.24 29.94
C ILE A 499 -12.60 1.90 29.85
N CYS A 500 -11.77 2.79 29.31
CA CYS A 500 -10.32 2.61 29.23
C CYS A 500 -9.69 2.46 30.63
N SER A 501 -10.08 3.29 31.60
CA SER A 501 -9.58 3.22 32.98
C SER A 501 -9.95 1.91 33.68
N ARG A 502 -11.15 1.37 33.44
CA ARG A 502 -11.60 0.09 34.03
C ARG A 502 -11.03 -1.14 33.34
N THR A 503 -10.82 -1.09 32.03
CA THR A 503 -10.38 -2.25 31.22
C THR A 503 -8.88 -2.32 30.95
N GLY A 504 -8.15 -1.22 31.16
CA GLY A 504 -6.75 -1.08 30.76
C GLY A 504 -6.53 -1.03 29.24
N LYS A 505 -7.62 -0.92 28.45
CA LYS A 505 -7.58 -0.86 26.98
C LYS A 505 -7.45 0.57 26.48
N THR A 506 -6.94 0.73 25.26
CA THR A 506 -6.88 2.03 24.61
C THR A 506 -8.24 2.42 23.99
N ALA A 507 -8.46 3.71 23.77
CA ALA A 507 -9.65 4.19 23.07
C ALA A 507 -9.83 3.54 21.68
N GLN A 508 -8.72 3.22 20.99
CA GLN A 508 -8.77 2.51 19.70
C GLN A 508 -9.29 1.08 19.86
N GLN A 509 -8.80 0.34 20.87
CA GLN A 509 -9.26 -1.01 21.17
C GLN A 509 -10.75 -1.02 21.57
N VAL A 510 -11.20 -0.03 22.36
CA VAL A 510 -12.61 0.16 22.73
C VAL A 510 -13.50 0.43 21.51
N LEU A 511 -13.09 1.33 20.61
CA LEU A 511 -13.85 1.64 19.39
C LEU A 511 -13.91 0.45 18.41
N ILE A 512 -12.81 -0.28 18.25
CA ILE A 512 -12.73 -1.53 17.47
C ILE A 512 -13.70 -2.58 18.05
N ARG A 513 -13.62 -2.83 19.36
CA ARG A 513 -14.46 -3.82 20.05
C ARG A 513 -15.95 -3.45 20.00
N TRP A 514 -16.28 -2.16 20.13
CA TRP A 514 -17.64 -1.63 19.96
C TRP A 514 -18.20 -1.97 18.58
N GLY A 515 -17.46 -1.66 17.50
CA GLY A 515 -17.89 -1.96 16.13
C GLY A 515 -18.12 -3.45 15.88
N VAL A 516 -17.21 -4.31 16.38
CA VAL A 516 -17.31 -5.77 16.18
C VAL A 516 -18.47 -6.39 16.95
N GLN A 517 -18.63 -6.09 18.25
CA GLN A 517 -19.76 -6.61 19.05
C GLN A 517 -21.12 -6.06 18.60
N ARG A 518 -21.16 -4.93 17.89
CA ARG A 518 -22.38 -4.42 17.23
C ARG A 518 -22.77 -5.21 15.95
N GLY A 519 -21.99 -6.25 15.60
CA GLY A 519 -22.25 -7.11 14.45
C GLY A 519 -21.70 -6.58 13.13
N THR A 520 -20.74 -5.65 13.17
CA THR A 520 -20.08 -5.13 11.96
C THR A 520 -18.63 -5.61 11.91
N SER A 521 -18.13 -5.93 10.72
CA SER A 521 -16.66 -6.09 10.57
C SER A 521 -16.00 -4.72 10.60
N VAL A 522 -14.78 -4.60 11.11
CA VAL A 522 -14.08 -3.31 11.24
C VAL A 522 -12.71 -3.35 10.58
N ILE A 523 -12.32 -2.26 9.89
CA ILE A 523 -11.05 -2.16 9.15
C ILE A 523 -10.19 -0.96 9.60
N PRO A 524 -9.66 -0.95 10.84
CA PRO A 524 -8.70 0.08 11.27
C PRO A 524 -7.45 0.10 10.38
N LYS A 525 -6.89 1.30 10.21
CA LYS A 525 -5.64 1.55 9.46
C LYS A 525 -4.56 2.11 10.39
N SER A 526 -3.33 1.65 10.24
CA SER A 526 -2.14 2.20 10.92
C SER A 526 -0.90 2.01 10.03
N VAL A 527 0.16 2.76 10.30
CA VAL A 527 1.53 2.49 9.80
C VAL A 527 2.54 2.30 10.94
N SER A 528 2.12 2.47 12.20
CA SER A 528 2.93 2.13 13.38
C SER A 528 2.76 0.64 13.70
N PRO A 529 3.84 -0.16 13.74
CA PRO A 529 3.79 -1.59 14.10
C PRO A 529 3.17 -1.84 15.48
N GLU A 530 3.39 -0.94 16.42
CA GLU A 530 2.88 -0.99 17.80
C GLU A 530 1.35 -0.86 17.78
N ARG A 531 0.82 0.12 17.06
CA ARG A 531 -0.63 0.31 16.87
C ARG A 531 -1.27 -0.81 16.06
N ILE A 532 -0.60 -1.37 15.06
CA ILE A 532 -1.09 -2.54 14.30
C ILE A 532 -1.26 -3.74 15.25
N THR A 533 -0.25 -3.99 16.08
CA THR A 533 -0.25 -5.07 17.08
C THR A 533 -1.31 -4.84 18.16
N ALA A 534 -1.38 -3.62 18.71
CA ALA A 534 -2.34 -3.26 19.76
C ALA A 534 -3.80 -3.30 19.28
N ASN A 535 -4.08 -2.87 18.05
CA ASN A 535 -5.42 -2.92 17.45
C ASN A 535 -5.89 -4.37 17.20
N PHE A 536 -4.97 -5.33 17.03
CA PHE A 536 -5.32 -6.73 16.79
C PHE A 536 -5.75 -7.48 18.05
N ASP A 537 -5.27 -7.02 19.22
CA ASP A 537 -5.56 -7.51 20.58
C ASP A 537 -6.16 -8.92 20.70
N LYS A 538 -5.28 -9.93 20.76
CA LYS A 538 -5.63 -11.35 20.93
C LYS A 538 -6.24 -11.71 22.29
N SER A 539 -6.35 -10.77 23.24
CA SER A 539 -6.89 -11.09 24.56
C SER A 539 -8.41 -11.25 24.53
N ASP A 540 -8.90 -12.20 25.33
CA ASP A 540 -10.32 -12.45 25.50
C ASP A 540 -10.93 -11.40 26.43
N TRP A 541 -11.59 -10.40 25.84
CA TRP A 541 -12.27 -9.33 26.55
C TRP A 541 -13.40 -8.73 25.71
N GLU A 542 -14.41 -8.22 26.39
CA GLU A 542 -15.60 -7.64 25.77
C GLU A 542 -16.02 -6.34 26.48
N LEU A 543 -16.74 -5.49 25.75
CA LEU A 543 -17.51 -4.41 26.35
C LEU A 543 -18.80 -4.98 26.93
N THR A 544 -19.17 -4.53 28.12
CA THR A 544 -20.46 -4.90 28.72
C THR A 544 -21.63 -4.31 27.93
N PRO A 545 -22.87 -4.82 28.07
CA PRO A 545 -24.04 -4.19 27.47
C PRO A 545 -24.23 -2.71 27.87
N GLU A 546 -23.82 -2.35 29.08
CA GLU A 546 -23.84 -0.96 29.57
C GLU A 546 -22.79 -0.10 28.83
N ASP A 547 -21.58 -0.63 28.61
CA ASP A 547 -20.51 0.04 27.86
C ASP A 547 -20.90 0.24 26.38
N GLN A 548 -21.51 -0.78 25.78
CA GLN A 548 -22.09 -0.71 24.44
C GLN A 548 -23.15 0.38 24.34
N ALA A 549 -24.06 0.46 25.31
CA ALA A 549 -25.09 1.50 25.37
C ALA A 549 -24.47 2.89 25.53
N LYS A 550 -23.54 3.08 26.47
CA LYS A 550 -22.83 4.36 26.73
C LYS A 550 -22.12 4.91 25.51
N ILE A 551 -21.44 4.04 24.75
CA ILE A 551 -20.76 4.45 23.51
C ILE A 551 -21.78 4.77 22.41
N SER A 552 -22.85 3.97 22.29
CA SER A 552 -23.89 4.17 21.27
C SER A 552 -24.76 5.40 21.53
N SER A 553 -24.85 5.87 22.78
CA SER A 553 -25.57 7.10 23.18
C SER A 553 -24.74 8.39 23.03
N ILE A 554 -23.52 8.32 22.47
CA ILE A 554 -22.72 9.52 22.23
C ILE A 554 -23.43 10.42 21.19
N GLU A 555 -23.66 11.68 21.55
CA GLU A 555 -24.26 12.72 20.70
C GLU A 555 -23.19 13.42 19.83
N GLY A 556 -23.60 14.42 19.02
CA GLY A 556 -22.68 15.14 18.13
C GLY A 556 -22.38 14.39 16.84
N ARG A 557 -23.42 14.16 16.02
CA ARG A 557 -23.28 13.46 14.74
C ARG A 557 -22.28 14.18 13.82
N HIS A 558 -21.32 13.44 13.29
CA HIS A 558 -20.27 13.93 12.40
C HIS A 558 -19.80 12.81 11.49
N ARG A 559 -19.80 13.08 10.17
CA ARG A 559 -19.24 12.20 9.14
C ARG A 559 -17.91 12.78 8.66
N VAL A 560 -16.85 11.99 8.70
CA VAL A 560 -15.47 12.40 8.34
C VAL A 560 -15.26 12.40 6.82
N TYR A 561 -15.99 11.56 6.09
CA TYR A 561 -15.99 11.49 4.63
C TYR A 561 -17.39 11.86 4.08
N PRO A 562 -17.67 13.17 3.91
CA PRO A 562 -18.91 13.62 3.27
C PRO A 562 -18.97 13.25 1.78
N ASP A 563 -20.15 13.46 1.19
CA ASP A 563 -20.48 13.23 -0.22
C ASP A 563 -20.59 14.51 -1.06
N ASP A 564 -20.20 15.66 -0.48
CA ASP A 564 -20.24 17.01 -1.09
C ASP A 564 -19.35 17.19 -2.34
N TRP A 565 -18.34 16.34 -2.49
CA TRP A 565 -17.45 16.30 -3.65
C TRP A 565 -17.98 15.45 -4.82
N LEU A 566 -19.10 14.75 -4.66
CA LEU A 566 -19.74 13.96 -5.71
C LEU A 566 -20.73 14.79 -6.54
N PRO A 567 -20.99 14.41 -7.81
CA PRO A 567 -22.02 15.06 -8.63
C PRO A 567 -23.47 14.87 -8.12
N GLY A 568 -23.68 14.04 -7.08
CA GLY A 568 -24.98 13.81 -6.48
C GLY A 568 -24.85 13.23 -5.07
N GLN A 569 -25.79 13.61 -4.21
CA GLN A 569 -25.92 13.14 -2.82
C GLN A 569 -26.15 11.62 -2.76
N VAL A 570 -25.53 10.96 -1.79
CA VAL A 570 -25.62 9.51 -1.57
C VAL A 570 -26.02 9.12 -0.15
N PHE A 571 -25.95 10.05 0.81
CA PHE A 571 -26.39 9.89 2.19
C PHE A 571 -27.52 10.85 2.55
N TRP A 572 -28.50 10.37 3.31
CA TRP A 572 -29.67 11.14 3.76
C TRP A 572 -29.92 10.94 5.26
N ALA A 573 -30.71 11.82 5.87
CA ALA A 573 -31.02 11.78 7.31
C ALA A 573 -31.79 10.51 7.76
N GLU A 574 -32.28 9.69 6.83
CA GLU A 574 -32.92 8.39 7.09
C GLU A 574 -31.92 7.22 7.22
N ASP A 575 -30.63 7.45 6.96
CA ASP A 575 -29.57 6.43 7.12
C ASP A 575 -29.08 6.27 8.58
N ASP A 576 -29.37 7.24 9.47
CA ASP A 576 -28.83 7.35 10.85
C ASP A 576 -29.55 6.52 11.93
#